data_AF-A0A496WWL2-F1
#
_entry.id   AF-A0A496WWL2-F1
#
_cell.length_a   1.000
_cell.length_b   1.000
_cell.length_c   1.000
_cell.angle_alpha   90.00
_cell.angle_beta   90.00
_cell.angle_gamma   90.00
#
_symmetry.space_group_name_H-M   'P 1'
#
loop_
_entity.id
_entity.type
_entity.pdbx_description
1 polymer ?
#
loop_
_entity_poly.entity_id
_entity_poly.type
_entity_poly.pdbx_seq_one_letter_code
_entity_poly.pdbx_strand_id
1 'polypeptide(L)' 'MTTTLYWHDYETSGVDPARDRPLQFAGVRTDEELNIIGEAVAHYCLPPLDRLPHPQACLITGLRPQVLLEKGRPEHE' A
#
# COMPACT_ATOMS: atom_id res chain seq x y z
N MET A 1 -13.31 2.54 -25.83
CA MET A 1 -12.47 2.80 -24.64
C MET A 1 -11.04 2.51 -25.03
N THR A 2 -10.11 3.39 -24.69
CA THR A 2 -8.67 3.19 -24.92
C THR A 2 -8.11 2.25 -23.86
N THR A 3 -7.21 1.34 -24.24
CA THR A 3 -6.51 0.47 -23.27
C THR A 3 -5.63 1.33 -22.36
N THR A 4 -5.57 0.98 -21.08
CA THR A 4 -4.74 1.66 -20.09
C THR A 4 -4.04 0.63 -19.20
N LEU A 5 -2.92 1.03 -18.61
CA LEU A 5 -2.17 0.22 -17.65
C LEU A 5 -2.34 0.83 -16.26
N TYR A 6 -2.50 -0.01 -15.24
CA TYR A 6 -2.51 0.42 -13.85
C TYR A 6 -1.34 -0.22 -13.12
N TRP A 7 -0.34 0.60 -12.81
CA TRP A 7 0.84 0.22 -12.06
C TRP A 7 0.52 0.31 -10.59
N HIS A 8 0.97 -0.66 -9.80
CA HIS A 8 0.74 -0.64 -8.36
C HIS A 8 1.88 -1.31 -7.60
N ASP A 9 1.97 -1.00 -6.31
CA ASP A 9 2.89 -1.62 -5.38
C ASP A 9 2.31 -1.62 -3.95
N TYR A 10 2.81 -2.51 -3.10
CA TYR A 10 2.41 -2.65 -1.71
C TYR A 10 3.59 -2.56 -0.77
N GLU A 11 3.38 -1.86 0.34
CA GLU A 11 4.22 -1.97 1.53
C GLU A 11 3.45 -2.74 2.59
N THR A 12 4.06 -3.78 3.15
CA THR A 12 3.36 -4.78 3.99
C THR A 12 4.01 -4.93 5.36
N SER A 13 3.29 -5.57 6.28
CA SER A 13 3.81 -5.88 7.60
C SER A 13 4.82 -7.03 7.62
N GLY A 14 5.06 -7.67 6.47
CA GLY A 14 5.91 -8.86 6.32
C GLY A 14 5.82 -9.47 4.92
N VAL A 15 6.40 -10.65 4.72
CA VAL A 15 6.62 -11.24 3.38
C VAL A 15 5.61 -12.33 3.02
N ASP A 16 4.73 -12.75 3.93
CA ASP A 16 3.72 -13.77 3.68
C ASP A 16 2.39 -13.12 3.26
N PRO A 17 1.98 -13.15 1.98
CA PRO A 17 0.80 -12.41 1.52
C PRO A 17 -0.52 -12.91 2.12
N ALA A 18 -0.57 -14.13 2.65
CA ALA A 18 -1.78 -14.68 3.25
C ALA A 18 -1.92 -14.32 4.74
N ARG A 19 -0.81 -13.96 5.40
CA ARG A 19 -0.76 -13.73 6.86
C ARG A 19 -0.38 -12.30 7.18
N ASP A 20 0.60 -11.73 6.49
CA ASP A 20 0.97 -10.33 6.68
C ASP A 20 -0.05 -9.40 6.04
N ARG A 21 -0.19 -8.22 6.62
CA ARG A 21 -1.23 -7.26 6.24
C ARG A 21 -0.63 -6.12 5.40
N PRO A 22 -1.39 -5.58 4.44
CA PRO A 22 -0.98 -4.37 3.74
C PRO A 22 -0.93 -3.20 4.74
N LEU A 23 0.06 -2.33 4.58
CA LEU A 23 0.22 -1.09 5.35
C LEU A 23 0.06 0.13 4.45
N GLN A 24 0.48 0.02 3.19
CA GLN A 24 0.26 1.02 2.16
C GLN A 24 -0.01 0.35 0.81
N PHE A 25 -0.87 0.99 0.01
CA PHE A 25 -1.04 0.74 -1.41
C PHE A 25 -0.70 2.01 -2.19
N ALA A 26 0.13 1.87 -3.22
CA ALA A 26 0.42 2.94 -4.17
C ALA A 26 -0.01 2.51 -5.58
N GLY A 27 -0.54 3.45 -6.37
CA GLY A 27 -0.91 3.15 -7.76
C GLY A 27 -0.96 4.37 -8.67
N VAL A 28 -0.71 4.15 -9.96
CA VAL A 28 -0.77 5.19 -10.99
C VAL A 28 -1.22 4.60 -12.31
N ARG A 29 -2.03 5.35 -13.06
CA ARG A 29 -2.55 4.92 -14.37
C ARG A 29 -1.76 5.57 -15.50
N THR A 30 -1.41 4.78 -16.51
CA THR A 30 -0.80 5.28 -17.75
C THR A 30 -1.59 4.86 -18.98
N ASP A 31 -1.36 5.54 -20.09
CA ASP A 31 -1.65 5.00 -21.42
C ASP A 31 -0.60 3.94 -21.81
N GLU A 32 -0.67 3.42 -23.04
CA GLU A 32 0.26 2.41 -23.57
C GLU A 32 1.63 2.98 -23.96
N GLU A 33 1.76 4.31 -24.05
CA GLU A 33 3.03 5.02 -24.24
C GLU A 33 3.71 5.37 -22.89
N LEU A 34 3.12 4.92 -21.77
CA LEU A 34 3.59 5.14 -20.40
C LEU A 34 3.46 6.58 -19.91
N ASN A 35 2.64 7.42 -20.56
CA ASN A 35 2.31 8.74 -20.05
C ASN A 35 1.30 8.60 -18.91
N ILE A 36 1.50 9.34 -17.81
CA ILE A 36 0.56 9.36 -16.67
C ILE A 36 -0.73 10.06 -17.08
N ILE A 37 -1.87 9.39 -16.90
CA ILE A 37 -3.20 9.87 -17.32
C ILE A 37 -4.21 9.97 -16.17
N GLY A 38 -3.75 9.85 -14.92
CA GLY A 38 -4.58 9.98 -13.74
C GLY A 38 -3.76 10.36 -12.50
N GLU A 39 -4.45 10.78 -11.44
CA GLU A 39 -3.80 11.10 -10.17
C GLU A 39 -3.18 9.84 -9.56
N ALA A 40 -1.99 10.00 -9.00
CA ALA A 40 -1.35 8.94 -8.22
C ALA A 40 -2.13 8.73 -6.92
N VAL A 41 -2.34 7.46 -6.59
CA VAL A 41 -3.03 7.04 -5.37
C VAL A 41 -2.00 6.56 -4.36
N ALA A 42 -2.14 7.01 -3.12
CA ALA A 42 -1.42 6.49 -1.97
C ALA A 42 -2.42 6.31 -0.82
N HIS A 43 -2.79 5.08 -0.54
CA HIS A 43 -3.69 4.72 0.56
C HIS A 43 -2.91 4.01 1.65
N TYR A 44 -3.25 4.32 2.90
CA TYR A 44 -2.67 3.68 4.07
C TYR A 44 -3.73 2.79 4.71
N CYS A 45 -3.30 1.66 5.25
CA CYS A 45 -4.15 0.76 6.02
C CYS A 45 -3.80 0.89 7.50
N LEU A 46 -4.82 0.85 8.36
CA LEU A 46 -4.62 0.71 9.79
C LEU A 46 -3.92 -0.62 10.07
N PRO A 47 -2.93 -0.67 10.99
CA PRO A 47 -2.31 -1.93 11.38
C PRO A 47 -3.34 -2.88 12.01
N PRO A 48 -3.23 -4.19 11.77
CA PRO A 48 -4.08 -5.17 12.44
C PRO A 48 -3.90 -5.12 13.96
N LEU A 49 -5.00 -5.28 14.71
CA LEU A 49 -4.95 -5.31 16.17
C LEU A 49 -4.51 -6.68 16.73
N ASP A 50 -4.61 -7.73 15.92
CA ASP A 50 -4.38 -9.12 16.28
C ASP A 50 -3.00 -9.66 15.86
N ARG A 51 -2.21 -8.86 15.14
CA ARG A 51 -0.89 -9.26 14.60
C ARG A 51 0.10 -8.12 14.69
N LEU A 52 1.30 -8.41 15.20
CA LEU A 52 2.41 -7.46 15.17
C LEU A 52 3.15 -7.54 13.84
N PRO A 53 3.62 -6.40 13.28
CA PRO A 53 4.42 -6.41 12.06
C PRO A 53 5.80 -7.02 12.31
N HIS A 54 6.37 -7.63 11.28
CA HIS A 54 7.75 -8.10 11.32
C HIS A 54 8.69 -6.89 11.51
N PRO A 55 9.59 -6.92 12.51
CA PRO A 55 10.49 -5.79 12.77
C PRO A 55 11.33 -5.38 11.56
N GLN A 56 11.77 -6.36 10.76
CA GLN A 56 12.51 -6.10 9.53
C GLN A 56 11.66 -5.38 8.47
N ALA A 57 10.37 -5.71 8.34
CA ALA A 57 9.47 -5.00 7.43
C ALA A 57 9.29 -3.55 7.88
N CYS A 58 9.15 -3.29 9.19
CA CYS A 58 9.09 -1.91 9.70
C CYS A 58 10.35 -1.10 9.35
N LEU A 59 11.54 -1.72 9.42
CA LEU A 59 12.80 -1.06 9.08
C LEU A 59 12.95 -0.80 7.58
N ILE A 60 12.51 -1.74 6.73
CA ILE A 60 12.59 -1.62 5.28
C ILE A 60 11.60 -0.59 4.76
N THR A 61 10.33 -0.70 5.16
CA THR A 61 9.27 0.19 4.67
C THR A 61 9.36 1.59 5.26
N GLY A 62 9.96 1.73 6.46
CA GLY A 62 9.99 3.00 7.19
C GLY A 62 8.61 3.53 7.61
N LEU A 63 7.56 2.71 7.46
CA LEU A 63 6.19 3.08 7.82
C LEU A 63 6.03 3.09 9.33
N ARG A 64 6.03 4.30 9.88
CA ARG A 64 5.85 4.54 11.31
C ARG A 64 4.40 4.29 11.72
N PRO A 65 4.14 3.60 12.85
CA PRO A 65 2.79 3.36 13.34
C PRO A 65 1.94 4.64 13.46
N GLN A 66 2.55 5.77 13.82
CA GLN A 66 1.85 7.06 13.93
C GLN A 66 1.24 7.51 12.60
N VAL A 67 1.95 7.32 11.47
CA VAL A 67 1.45 7.69 10.14
C VAL A 67 0.31 6.76 9.74
N LEU A 68 0.45 5.46 10.01
CA LEU A 68 -0.59 4.47 9.71
C LEU A 68 -1.85 4.72 10.53
N LEU A 69 -1.73 5.12 11.80
CA LEU A 69 -2.88 5.45 12.65
C LEU A 69 -3.55 6.77 12.27
N GLU A 70 -2.79 7.76 11.80
CA GLU A 70 -3.31 9.07 11.40
C GLU A 70 -4.00 9.04 10.04
N LYS A 71 -3.42 8.33 9.07
CA LYS A 71 -3.85 8.34 7.66
C LYS A 71 -4.53 7.06 7.21
N GLY A 72 -4.41 6.00 7.99
CA GLY A 72 -4.89 4.68 7.63
C GLY A 72 -6.40 4.57 7.71
N ARG A 73 -6.95 3.70 6.87
CA ARG A 73 -8.34 3.25 6.93
C ARG A 73 -8.42 1.78 7.34
N PRO A 74 -9.55 1.31 7.89
CA PRO A 74 -9.79 -0.12 8.05
C PRO A 74 -9.57 -0.87 6.74
N GLU A 75 -9.01 -2.09 6.79
CA GLU A 75 -8.66 -2.89 5.59
C GLU A 75 -9.85 -3.14 4.63
N HIS A 76 -11.08 -3.04 5.11
CA HIS A 76 -12.30 -3.28 4.32
C HIS A 76 -12.83 -2.03 3.59
N GLU A 77 -12.27 -0.85 3.86
CA GLU A 77 -12.62 0.43 3.19
C GLU A 77 -11.70 0.72 2.00
#